data_AF-A0A9E5NXV2-F1
#
_entry.id   AF-A0A9E5NXV2-F1
#
_cell.length_a   1.000
_cell.length_b   1.000
_cell.length_c   1.000
_cell.angle_alpha   90.00
_cell.angle_beta   90.00
_cell.angle_gamma   90.00
#
_symmetry.space_group_name_H-M   'P 1'
#
loop_
_entity.id
_entity.type
_entity.pdbx_description
1 polymer ?
#
loop_
_entity_poly.entity_id
_entity_poly.type
_entity_poly.pdbx_seq_one_letter_code
_entity_poly.pdbx_strand_id
1 'polypeptide(L)'
;MRRNRPQAPREFMERYPRITAHIISESLGYATPTRAAIIGFHGMRNEPNNCEWVDACYQSNARKVLENSIRSRHFHKGYMAEYKLAKAIVDHAINTREEPILASWF
;
A
#
# COMPACT_ATOMS: atom_id res chain seq x y z
N MET A 1 -23.04 -3.11 9.38
CA MET A 1 -22.02 -4.09 9.83
C MET A 1 -20.65 -3.43 9.83
N ARG A 2 -20.04 -3.20 10.99
CA ARG A 2 -18.59 -2.88 11.07
C ARG A 2 -17.85 -4.13 10.58
N ARG A 3 -17.24 -4.09 9.38
CA ARG A 3 -16.34 -5.18 8.96
C ARG A 3 -15.22 -5.30 9.98
N ASN A 4 -14.93 -6.52 10.43
CA ASN A 4 -13.79 -6.76 11.32
C ASN A 4 -12.51 -6.24 10.65
N ARG A 5 -11.64 -5.61 11.44
CA ARG A 5 -10.32 -5.18 10.96
C ARG A 5 -9.53 -6.43 10.52
N PRO A 6 -8.71 -6.32 9.47
CA PRO A 6 -7.76 -7.39 9.15
C PRO A 6 -6.88 -7.67 10.37
N GLN A 7 -6.50 -8.92 10.57
CA GLN A 7 -5.66 -9.41 11.66
C GLN A 7 -4.18 -9.52 11.24
N ALA A 8 -3.91 -9.56 9.93
CA ALA A 8 -2.57 -9.59 9.37
C ALA A 8 -2.43 -8.67 8.14
N PRO A 9 -1.20 -8.21 7.78
CA PRO A 9 -0.95 -7.47 6.55
C PRO A 9 -1.43 -8.20 5.29
N ARG A 10 -1.23 -9.52 5.22
CA ARG A 10 -1.71 -10.35 4.11
C ARG A 10 -3.23 -10.24 3.92
N GLU A 11 -3.98 -10.32 5.02
CA GLU A 11 -5.44 -10.17 5.01
C GLU A 11 -5.87 -8.75 4.64
N PHE A 12 -5.09 -7.73 5.03
CA PHE A 12 -5.30 -6.36 4.55
C PHE A 12 -5.18 -6.29 3.02
N MET A 13 -4.12 -6.87 2.45
CA MET A 13 -3.90 -6.90 1.00
C MET A 13 -5.04 -7.59 0.25
N GLU A 14 -5.47 -8.75 0.73
CA GLU A 14 -6.56 -9.53 0.12
C GLU A 14 -7.91 -8.80 0.19
N ARG A 15 -8.18 -8.10 1.30
CA ARG A 15 -9.44 -7.33 1.47
C ARG A 15 -9.43 -5.99 0.77
N TYR A 16 -8.27 -5.35 0.66
CA TYR A 16 -8.12 -3.99 0.15
C TYR A 16 -7.06 -3.88 -0.97
N PRO A 17 -7.11 -4.72 -2.02
CA PRO A 17 -6.05 -4.77 -3.04
C PRO A 17 -5.88 -3.46 -3.80
N ARG A 18 -6.96 -2.70 -3.97
CA ARG A 18 -6.92 -1.37 -4.60
C ARG A 18 -6.17 -0.35 -3.74
N ILE A 19 -6.36 -0.39 -2.42
CA ILE A 19 -5.65 0.50 -1.50
C ILE A 19 -4.17 0.11 -1.42
N THR A 20 -3.86 -1.19 -1.37
CA THR A 20 -2.48 -1.65 -1.47
C THR A 20 -1.81 -1.14 -2.74
N ALA A 21 -2.47 -1.26 -3.90
CA ALA A 21 -1.97 -0.72 -5.16
C ALA A 21 -1.75 0.80 -5.10
N HIS A 22 -2.64 1.56 -4.49
CA HIS A 22 -2.44 3.01 -4.32
C HIS A 22 -1.27 3.36 -3.42
N ILE A 23 -1.02 2.62 -2.33
CA ILE A 23 0.14 2.84 -1.47
C ILE A 23 1.44 2.59 -2.25
N ILE A 24 1.50 1.52 -3.06
CA ILE A 24 2.62 1.26 -3.98
C ILE A 24 2.81 2.47 -4.90
N SER A 25 1.70 2.95 -5.49
CA SER A 25 1.75 4.06 -6.41
C SER A 25 2.22 5.38 -5.77
N GLU A 26 1.76 5.68 -4.56
CA GLU A 26 2.16 6.88 -3.80
C GLU A 26 3.62 6.80 -3.32
N SER A 27 4.17 5.59 -3.17
CA SER A 27 5.58 5.35 -2.86
C SER A 27 6.50 5.38 -4.09
N LEU A 28 6.00 5.81 -5.26
CA LEU A 28 6.76 5.79 -6.53
C LEU A 28 7.25 4.38 -6.90
N GLY A 29 6.50 3.35 -6.51
CA GLY A 29 6.86 1.94 -6.75
C GLY A 29 7.93 1.36 -5.81
N TYR A 30 8.37 2.08 -4.76
CA TYR A 30 9.32 1.55 -3.78
C TYR A 30 8.72 0.45 -2.89
N ALA A 31 7.45 0.58 -2.51
CA ALA A 31 6.82 -0.41 -1.66
C ALA A 31 6.45 -1.66 -2.47
N THR A 32 6.98 -2.83 -2.09
CA THR A 32 6.46 -4.12 -2.55
C THR A 32 5.02 -4.32 -2.06
N PRO A 33 4.24 -5.26 -2.62
CA PRO A 33 2.88 -5.56 -2.15
C PRO A 33 2.80 -5.83 -0.64
N THR A 34 3.69 -6.66 -0.08
CA THR A 34 3.75 -6.89 1.37
C THR A 34 4.09 -5.62 2.13
N ARG A 35 5.05 -4.80 1.67
CA ARG A 35 5.40 -3.54 2.35
C ARG A 35 4.22 -2.58 2.36
N ALA A 36 3.55 -2.39 1.23
CA ALA A 36 2.37 -1.54 1.12
C ALA A 36 1.22 -2.05 2.01
N ALA A 37 1.03 -3.37 2.09
CA ALA A 37 0.03 -3.97 2.96
C ALA A 37 0.34 -3.76 4.45
N ILE A 38 1.61 -3.86 4.87
CA ILE A 38 2.04 -3.56 6.24
C ILE A 38 1.75 -2.09 6.59
N ILE A 39 2.03 -1.16 5.68
CA ILE A 39 1.76 0.27 5.88
C ILE A 39 0.25 0.51 6.08
N GLY A 40 -0.58 -0.04 5.20
CA GLY A 40 -2.04 0.06 5.33
C GLY A 40 -2.58 -0.61 6.59
N PHE A 41 -2.03 -1.76 6.98
CA PHE A 41 -2.37 -2.47 8.20
C PHE A 41 -2.03 -1.66 9.47
N HIS A 42 -0.83 -1.10 9.57
CA HIS A 42 -0.44 -0.19 10.67
C HIS A 42 -1.35 1.04 10.70
N GLY A 43 -1.67 1.61 9.53
CA GLY A 43 -2.60 2.74 9.43
C GLY A 43 -4.00 2.42 9.98
N MET A 44 -4.54 1.23 9.73
CA MET A 44 -5.82 0.78 10.30
C MET A 44 -5.78 0.57 11.82
N ARG A 45 -4.59 0.33 12.37
CA ARG A 45 -4.35 0.11 13.80
C ARG A 45 -3.90 1.36 14.54
N ASN A 46 -3.67 2.47 13.82
CA ASN A 46 -3.11 3.69 14.38
C ASN A 46 -1.71 3.47 14.99
N GLU A 47 -0.93 2.57 14.37
CA GLU A 47 0.44 2.25 14.73
C GLU A 47 1.41 3.00 13.79
N PRO A 48 2.61 3.39 14.27
CA PRO A 48 3.62 4.01 13.43
C PRO A 48 4.22 3.01 12.42
N ASN A 49 4.87 3.51 11.38
CA ASN A 49 5.60 2.68 10.42
C ASN A 49 6.91 3.36 10.01
N ASN A 50 8.02 2.67 10.29
CA ASN A 50 9.38 3.18 10.09
C ASN A 50 9.95 2.82 8.70
N CYS A 51 9.10 2.49 7.73
CA CYS A 51 9.55 2.42 6.33
C CYS A 51 10.09 3.81 5.95
N GLU A 52 11.28 3.87 5.36
CA GLU A 52 11.98 5.13 5.04
C GLU A 52 11.07 6.17 4.38
N TRP A 53 10.27 5.76 3.38
CA TRP A 53 9.32 6.63 2.71
C TRP A 53 8.24 7.18 3.66
N VAL A 54 7.70 6.34 4.55
CA VAL A 54 6.69 6.77 5.53
C VAL A 54 7.32 7.66 6.60
N ASP A 55 8.55 7.37 7.02
CA ASP A 55 9.26 8.20 7.98
C ASP A 55 9.58 9.58 7.39
N ALA A 56 10.22 9.61 6.22
CA ALA A 56 10.64 10.84 5.56
C ALA A 56 9.46 11.72 5.12
N CYS A 57 8.41 11.14 4.54
CA CYS A 57 7.29 11.93 3.99
C CYS A 57 6.12 12.13 4.97
N TYR A 58 5.99 11.28 6.00
CA TYR A 58 4.84 11.27 6.90
C TYR A 58 5.22 11.24 8.39
N GLN A 59 6.50 11.37 8.77
CA GLN A 59 6.96 11.30 10.16
C GLN A 59 6.47 10.01 10.85
N SER A 60 6.62 8.90 10.16
CA SER A 60 6.20 7.55 10.59
C SER A 60 4.67 7.40 10.80
N ASN A 61 3.85 8.37 10.37
CA ASN A 61 2.40 8.35 10.51
C ASN A 61 1.71 7.52 9.41
N ALA A 62 1.64 6.20 9.61
CA ALA A 62 1.01 5.27 8.67
C ALA A 62 -0.51 5.53 8.50
N ARG A 63 -1.18 6.07 9.51
CA ARG A 63 -2.59 6.43 9.40
C ARG A 63 -2.83 7.51 8.38
N LYS A 64 -1.98 8.54 8.37
CA LYS A 64 -2.05 9.63 7.38
C LYS A 64 -1.81 9.12 5.96
N VAL A 65 -0.90 8.15 5.79
CA VAL A 65 -0.71 7.45 4.51
C VAL A 65 -2.00 6.77 4.09
N LEU A 66 -2.58 5.91 4.94
CA LEU A 66 -3.81 5.19 4.63
C LEU A 66 -4.98 6.11 4.28
N GLU A 67 -5.18 7.17 5.07
CA GLU A 67 -6.23 8.17 4.83
C GLU A 67 -6.03 8.88 3.48
N ASN A 68 -4.80 9.23 3.13
CA ASN A 68 -4.46 9.80 1.83
C ASN A 68 -4.70 8.82 0.69
N SER A 69 -4.23 7.57 0.78
CA SER A 69 -4.43 6.57 -0.27
C SER A 69 -5.91 6.29 -0.49
N ILE A 70 -6.73 6.30 0.58
CA ILE A 70 -8.19 6.21 0.45
C ILE A 70 -8.73 7.45 -0.25
N ARG A 71 -8.42 8.65 0.22
CA ARG A 71 -8.99 9.90 -0.33
C ARG A 71 -8.64 10.10 -1.80
N SER A 72 -7.40 9.82 -2.17
CA SER A 72 -6.83 10.05 -3.50
C SER A 72 -7.08 8.90 -4.49
N ARG A 73 -7.71 7.80 -4.06
CA ARG A 73 -7.89 6.57 -4.88
C ARG A 73 -8.60 6.79 -6.23
N HIS A 74 -9.39 7.85 -6.35
CA HIS A 74 -10.13 8.16 -7.58
C HIS A 74 -9.38 9.12 -8.52
N PHE A 75 -8.28 9.74 -8.07
CA PHE A 75 -7.62 10.84 -8.77
C PHE A 75 -6.11 10.65 -8.89
N HIS A 76 -5.63 9.41 -8.96
CA HIS A 76 -4.20 9.14 -9.05
C HIS A 76 -3.60 9.76 -10.33
N LYS A 77 -2.75 10.77 -10.16
CA LYS A 77 -1.98 11.46 -11.22
C LYS A 77 -0.54 11.61 -10.75
N GLY A 78 0.43 11.09 -11.50
CA GLY A 78 1.84 11.15 -11.14
C GLY A 78 2.74 10.48 -12.19
N TYR A 79 4.02 10.85 -12.17
CA TYR A 79 5.02 10.42 -13.17
C TYR A 79 5.58 9.02 -12.93
N MET A 80 5.51 8.51 -11.70
CA MET A 80 6.17 7.27 -11.30
C MET A 80 5.19 6.31 -10.61
N ALA A 81 3.96 6.16 -11.12
CA ALA A 81 3.12 5.04 -10.75
C ALA A 81 1.90 4.84 -11.65
N GLU A 82 2.00 3.90 -12.58
CA GLU A 82 0.82 3.40 -13.27
C GLU A 82 0.00 2.53 -12.32
N TYR A 83 -1.13 3.05 -11.82
CA TYR A 83 -2.02 2.31 -10.92
C TYR A 83 -2.45 0.94 -11.48
N LYS A 84 -2.68 0.84 -12.80
CA LYS A 84 -3.08 -0.41 -13.44
C LYS A 84 -2.00 -1.49 -13.27
N LEU A 85 -0.73 -1.12 -13.48
CA LEU A 85 0.40 -2.01 -13.28
C LEU A 85 0.56 -2.37 -11.79
N ALA A 86 0.51 -1.39 -10.89
CA ALA A 86 0.58 -1.65 -9.45
C ALA A 86 -0.53 -2.61 -8.99
N LYS A 87 -1.74 -2.45 -9.53
CA LYS A 87 -2.87 -3.34 -9.25
C LYS A 87 -2.65 -4.76 -9.78
N ALA A 88 -2.09 -4.91 -10.98
CA ALA A 88 -1.75 -6.20 -11.55
C ALA A 88 -0.68 -6.93 -10.70
N ILE A 89 0.33 -6.22 -10.21
CA ILE A 89 1.35 -6.76 -9.31
C ILE A 89 0.72 -7.24 -7.99
N VAL A 90 -0.18 -6.44 -7.41
CA VAL A 90 -0.90 -6.84 -6.18
C VAL A 90 -1.76 -8.09 -6.42
N ASP A 91 -2.47 -8.16 -7.55
CA ASP A 91 -3.28 -9.33 -7.88
C ASP A 91 -2.42 -10.57 -8.09
N HIS A 92 -1.28 -10.42 -8.75
CA HIS A 92 -0.30 -11.50 -8.88
C HIS A 92 0.17 -11.98 -7.49
N ALA A 93 0.62 -11.08 -6.62
CA ALA A 93 1.08 -11.41 -5.26
C ALA A 93 0.01 -12.09 -4.39
N ILE A 94 -1.26 -11.71 -4.55
CA ILE A 94 -2.38 -12.39 -3.89
C ILE A 94 -2.52 -13.82 -4.41
N ASN A 95 -2.50 -14.01 -5.73
CA ASN A 95 -2.79 -15.29 -6.37
C ASN A 95 -1.63 -16.30 -6.30
N THR A 96 -0.39 -15.85 -6.49
CA THR A 96 0.79 -16.73 -6.58
C THR A 96 1.58 -16.78 -5.28
N ARG A 97 1.37 -15.81 -4.38
CA ARG A 97 2.23 -15.55 -3.20
C ARG A 97 3.67 -15.15 -3.55
N GLU A 98 3.92 -14.81 -4.81
CA GLU A 98 5.20 -14.31 -5.27
C GLU A 98 5.16 -12.79 -5.37
N GLU A 99 6.21 -12.13 -4.89
CA GLU A 99 6.34 -10.68 -4.98
C GLU A 99 7.62 -10.32 -5.72
N PRO A 100 7.56 -9.37 -6.67
CA PRO A 100 8.77 -8.82 -7.24
C PRO A 100 9.58 -8.09 -6.17
N ILE A 101 10.90 -8.22 -6.23
CA ILE A 101 11.81 -7.38 -5.44
C ILE A 101 11.89 -6.04 -6.17
N LEU A 102 11.14 -5.06 -5.70
CA LEU A 102 11.10 -3.74 -6.31
C LEU A 102 12.21 -2.84 -5.74
N ALA A 103 12.97 -2.16 -6.61
CA ALA A 103 13.84 -1.03 -6.23
C ALA A 103 13.37 0.31 -6.84
N SER A 104 12.71 0.24 -8.00
CA SER A 104 11.99 1.29 -8.74
C SER A 104 11.51 0.63 -10.05
N TRP A 105 10.30 0.93 -10.55
CA TRP A 105 9.79 0.38 -11.83
C TRP A 105 9.28 1.52 -12.71
N PHE A 106 10.21 2.30 -13.23
CA PHE A 106 10.03 3.31 -14.29
C PHE A 106 11.29 3.32 -15.16
#